data_AF-G5K475-F1
#
_entry.id   AF-G5K475-F1
#
_cell.length_a   1.000
_cell.length_b   1.000
_cell.length_c   1.000
_cell.angle_alpha   90.00
_cell.angle_beta   90.00
_cell.angle_gamma   90.00
#
_symmetry.space_group_name_H-M   'P 1'
#
loop_
_entity.id
_entity.type
_entity.pdbx_description
1 polymer ?
#
loop_
_entity_poly.entity_id
_entity_poly.type
_entity_poly.pdbx_seq_one_letter_code
_entity_poly.pdbx_strand_id
1 'polypeptide(L)'
;MSNPDIKDYEDSDPILSAWGLRKVGEIWSRRGEENSKHPYVSPINGYVTGLAPITMFVGTHEIFYPDVKKFDNILSEKNHPHQLFEADKMNHVYPIYPIEEAKTAQYQIIDTIQKAY
;
A
#
# COMPACT_ATOMS: atom_id res chain seq x y z
N MET A 1 8.82 2.43 -4.16
CA MET A 1 9.53 2.15 -5.45
C MET A 1 11.05 1.91 -5.30
N SER A 2 11.59 1.77 -4.09
CA SER A 2 13.00 1.38 -3.87
C SER A 2 13.14 0.00 -3.22
N ASN A 3 12.02 -0.65 -2.94
CA ASN A 3 11.98 -1.97 -2.34
C ASN A 3 12.50 -3.02 -3.33
N PRO A 4 13.51 -3.82 -2.96
CA PRO A 4 14.16 -4.77 -3.87
C PRO A 4 13.22 -5.88 -4.36
N ASP A 5 12.17 -6.18 -3.61
CA ASP A 5 11.25 -7.29 -3.89
C ASP A 5 10.20 -6.91 -4.95
N ILE A 6 10.08 -5.62 -5.30
CA ILE A 6 9.16 -5.13 -6.34
C ILE A 6 9.32 -5.88 -7.66
N LYS A 7 10.58 -6.21 -8.02
CA LYS A 7 10.91 -6.91 -9.27
C LYS A 7 10.20 -8.27 -9.39
N ASP A 8 9.86 -8.90 -8.26
CA ASP A 8 9.22 -10.22 -8.24
C ASP A 8 7.70 -10.12 -8.51
N TYR A 9 7.14 -8.90 -8.52
CA TYR A 9 5.72 -8.62 -8.76
C TYR A 9 5.47 -7.83 -10.06
N GLU A 10 6.51 -7.30 -10.70
CA GLU A 10 6.37 -6.47 -11.92
C GLU A 10 5.70 -7.25 -13.07
N ASP A 11 6.05 -8.53 -13.25
CA ASP A 11 5.50 -9.37 -14.33
C ASP A 11 4.03 -9.74 -14.11
N SER A 12 3.55 -9.72 -12.86
CA SER A 12 2.18 -10.09 -12.51
C SER A 12 1.24 -8.88 -12.33
N ASP A 13 1.79 -7.67 -12.13
CA ASP A 13 1.01 -6.44 -12.03
C ASP A 13 0.55 -5.95 -13.42
N PRO A 14 -0.76 -5.97 -13.72
CA PRO A 14 -1.25 -5.60 -15.05
C PRO A 14 -1.47 -4.09 -15.21
N ILE A 15 -1.26 -3.28 -14.16
CA ILE A 15 -1.66 -1.86 -14.12
C ILE A 15 -0.45 -0.94 -13.94
N LEU A 16 0.46 -1.30 -13.04
CA LEU A 16 1.53 -0.41 -12.60
C LEU A 16 2.87 -0.78 -13.26
N SER A 17 3.76 0.21 -13.28
CA SER A 17 5.16 0.00 -13.63
C SER A 17 6.04 0.69 -12.60
N ALA A 18 6.98 -0.04 -12.00
CA ALA A 18 7.92 0.51 -11.05
C ALA A 18 8.81 1.58 -11.68
N TRP A 19 9.21 1.39 -12.95
CA TRP A 19 9.95 2.41 -13.68
C TRP A 19 9.13 3.69 -13.84
N GLY A 20 7.88 3.55 -14.32
CA GLY A 20 6.97 4.68 -14.54
C GLY A 20 6.69 5.44 -13.25
N LEU A 21 6.34 4.73 -12.18
CA LEU A 21 6.05 5.32 -10.87
C LEU A 21 7.27 5.97 -10.23
N ARG A 22 8.48 5.42 -10.44
CA ARG A 22 9.72 6.10 -10.01
C ARG A 22 9.87 7.46 -10.71
N LYS A 23 9.60 7.54 -12.01
CA LYS A 23 9.64 8.81 -12.75
C LYS A 23 8.56 9.79 -12.32
N VAL A 24 7.34 9.32 -12.10
CA VAL A 24 6.26 10.17 -11.57
C VAL A 24 6.62 10.69 -10.17
N GLY A 25 7.13 9.83 -9.29
CA GLY A 25 7.56 10.20 -7.94
C GLY A 25 8.68 11.24 -7.95
N GLU A 26 9.71 11.05 -8.78
CA GLU A 26 10.80 12.03 -8.97
C GLU A 26 10.27 13.41 -9.42
N ILE A 27 9.32 13.45 -10.35
CA ILE A 27 8.74 14.71 -10.84
C ILE A 27 7.91 15.37 -9.74
N TRP A 28 7.05 14.61 -9.06
CA TRP A 28 6.19 15.11 -8.00
C TRP A 28 7.00 15.68 -6.83
N SER A 29 8.12 15.04 -6.47
CA SER A 29 9.02 15.46 -5.39
C SER A 29 10.02 16.56 -5.82
N ARG A 30 9.72 17.33 -6.88
CA ARG A 30 10.58 18.40 -7.41
C ARG A 30 12.00 17.95 -7.79
N ARG A 31 12.14 16.72 -8.28
CA ARG A 31 13.39 16.14 -8.82
C ARG A 31 14.57 16.19 -7.83
N GLY A 32 14.49 15.36 -6.80
CA GLY A 32 15.58 15.13 -5.85
C GLY A 32 15.38 13.82 -5.09
N GLU A 33 16.45 13.02 -4.95
CA GLU A 33 16.37 11.73 -4.27
C GLU A 33 15.94 11.89 -2.80
N GLU A 34 16.51 12.85 -2.09
CA GLU A 34 16.13 13.16 -0.70
C GLU A 34 14.67 13.61 -0.57
N ASN A 35 14.16 14.37 -1.55
CA ASN A 35 12.75 14.77 -1.55
C ASN A 35 11.83 13.56 -1.72
N SER A 36 12.23 12.55 -2.50
CA SER A 36 11.42 11.32 -2.68
C SER A 36 11.35 10.49 -1.40
N LYS A 37 12.38 10.57 -0.55
CA LYS A 37 12.45 9.88 0.74
C LYS A 37 11.77 10.64 1.88
N HIS A 38 11.49 11.93 1.71
CA HIS A 38 10.88 12.76 2.74
C HIS A 38 9.53 12.15 3.20
N PRO A 39 9.21 12.13 4.52
CA PRO A 39 8.04 11.40 5.04
C PRO A 39 6.68 11.88 4.52
N TYR A 40 6.56 13.14 4.11
CA TYR A 40 5.35 13.62 3.42
C TYR A 40 5.21 13.17 1.95
N VAL A 41 6.25 12.56 1.40
CA VAL A 41 6.27 11.95 0.05
C VAL A 41 6.19 10.44 0.15
N SER A 42 7.00 9.86 1.03
CA SER A 42 7.06 8.43 1.33
C SER A 42 6.73 8.20 2.82
N PRO A 43 5.45 8.10 3.20
CA PRO A 43 5.02 8.00 4.60
C PRO A 43 5.60 6.83 5.39
N ILE A 44 6.05 5.78 4.71
CA ILE A 44 6.75 4.65 5.33
C ILE A 44 8.03 5.05 6.08
N ASN A 45 8.60 6.22 5.77
CA ASN A 45 9.77 6.79 6.47
C ASN A 45 9.38 7.71 7.64
N GLY A 46 8.08 7.90 7.90
CA GLY A 46 7.56 8.75 8.99
C GLY A 46 7.36 8.00 10.31
N TYR A 47 6.90 8.73 11.32
CA TYR A 47 6.49 8.15 12.60
C TYR A 47 5.03 7.70 12.55
N VAL A 48 4.74 6.53 13.09
CA VAL A 48 3.37 6.00 13.24
C VAL A 48 2.73 6.35 14.58
N THR A 49 3.52 6.82 15.55
CA THR A 49 3.04 7.21 16.88
C THR A 49 2.03 8.34 16.78
N GLY A 50 0.87 8.15 17.40
CA GLY A 50 -0.22 9.15 17.42
C GLY A 50 -1.12 9.13 16.18
N LEU A 51 -0.88 8.23 15.22
CA LEU A 51 -1.85 7.97 14.16
C LEU A 51 -3.06 7.20 14.70
N ALA A 52 -4.20 7.35 14.04
CA ALA A 52 -5.38 6.52 14.29
C ALA A 52 -5.10 5.04 13.91
N PRO A 53 -5.96 4.09 14.31
CA PRO A 53 -5.88 2.72 13.81
C PRO A 53 -5.85 2.68 12.28
N ILE A 54 -4.99 1.83 11.70
CA ILE A 54 -4.78 1.75 10.25
C ILE A 54 -5.37 0.45 9.71
N THR A 55 -6.23 0.53 8.71
CA THR A 55 -6.68 -0.65 7.95
C THR A 55 -6.18 -0.55 6.52
N MET A 56 -5.55 -1.61 6.02
CA MET A 56 -4.96 -1.68 4.69
C MET A 56 -5.57 -2.81 3.89
N PHE A 57 -5.71 -2.59 2.58
CA PHE A 57 -6.14 -3.58 1.61
C PHE A 57 -5.11 -3.62 0.49
N VAL A 58 -4.69 -4.81 0.11
CA VAL A 58 -3.66 -4.99 -0.93
C VAL A 58 -3.93 -6.28 -1.71
N GLY A 59 -3.67 -6.24 -3.01
CA GLY A 59 -3.66 -7.45 -3.83
C GLY A 59 -2.28 -8.09 -3.88
N THR A 60 -2.19 -9.42 -4.10
CA THR A 60 -0.88 -10.09 -4.25
C THR A 60 -0.30 -9.99 -5.67
N HIS A 61 -1.04 -9.46 -6.64
CA HIS A 61 -0.58 -9.13 -8.00
C HIS A 61 -0.45 -7.62 -8.19
N GLU A 62 0.28 -6.95 -7.30
CA GLU A 62 0.68 -5.56 -7.51
C GLU A 62 2.06 -5.25 -6.94
N ILE A 63 2.78 -4.33 -7.57
CA ILE A 63 4.14 -3.95 -7.18
C ILE A 63 4.21 -3.24 -5.81
N PHE A 64 3.10 -2.76 -5.28
CA PHE A 64 3.04 -2.14 -3.94
C PHE A 64 2.95 -3.17 -2.82
N TYR A 65 2.59 -4.43 -3.11
CA TYR A 65 2.48 -5.49 -2.11
C TYR A 65 3.69 -5.62 -1.18
N PRO A 66 4.95 -5.67 -1.65
CA PRO A 66 6.10 -5.74 -0.75
C PRO A 66 6.29 -4.49 0.12
N ASP A 67 5.91 -3.30 -0.37
CA ASP A 67 5.94 -2.07 0.43
C ASP A 67 4.84 -2.07 1.50
N VAL A 68 3.65 -2.61 1.20
CA VAL A 68 2.56 -2.79 2.18
C VAL A 68 2.95 -3.81 3.25
N LYS A 69 3.52 -4.96 2.88
CA LYS A 69 4.02 -5.95 3.86
C LYS A 69 5.12 -5.38 4.76
N LYS A 70 6.01 -4.55 4.20
CA LYS A 70 7.02 -3.85 5.00
C LYS A 70 6.37 -2.90 6.01
N PHE A 71 5.36 -2.14 5.60
CA PHE A 71 4.68 -1.22 6.51
C PHE A 71 3.86 -1.94 7.59
N ASP A 72 3.20 -3.05 7.25
CA ASP A 72 2.53 -3.96 8.18
C ASP A 72 3.48 -4.45 9.29
N ASN A 73 4.69 -4.87 8.92
CA ASN A 73 5.73 -5.25 9.88
C ASN A 73 6.15 -4.07 10.78
N ILE A 74 6.32 -2.86 10.21
CA ILE A 74 6.64 -1.65 10.99
C ILE A 74 5.53 -1.36 12.01
N LEU A 75 4.26 -1.47 11.63
CA LEU A 75 3.13 -1.26 12.54
C LEU A 75 3.11 -2.30 13.66
N SER A 76 3.36 -3.57 13.33
CA SER A 76 3.48 -4.67 14.28
C SER A 76 4.61 -4.45 15.29
N GLU A 77 5.83 -4.11 14.83
CA GLU A 77 6.98 -3.84 15.70
C GLU A 77 6.74 -2.66 16.67
N LYS A 78 5.91 -1.70 16.26
CA LYS A 78 5.53 -0.54 17.07
C LYS A 78 4.29 -0.79 17.93
N ASN A 79 3.71 -1.99 17.91
CA ASN A 79 2.42 -2.30 18.53
C ASN A 79 1.33 -1.29 18.17
N HIS A 80 1.35 -0.77 16.93
CA HIS A 80 0.34 0.16 16.44
C HIS A 80 -0.95 -0.60 16.09
N PRO A 81 -2.15 -0.14 16.45
CA PRO A 81 -3.39 -0.80 16.06
C PRO A 81 -3.55 -0.81 14.54
N HIS A 82 -3.53 -2.00 13.93
CA HIS A 82 -3.68 -2.13 12.49
C HIS A 82 -4.32 -3.45 12.06
N GLN A 83 -4.80 -3.47 10.82
CA GLN A 83 -5.30 -4.65 10.14
C GLN A 83 -4.90 -4.61 8.67
N LEU A 84 -4.42 -5.73 8.15
CA LEU A 84 -4.11 -5.91 6.74
C LEU A 84 -5.02 -6.99 6.15
N PHE A 85 -5.69 -6.64 5.04
CA PHE A 85 -6.45 -7.55 4.20
C PHE A 85 -5.68 -7.81 2.91
N GLU A 86 -5.10 -9.00 2.81
CA GLU A 86 -4.37 -9.48 1.62
C GLU A 86 -5.33 -10.29 0.75
N ALA A 87 -5.50 -9.88 -0.50
CA ALA A 87 -6.37 -10.58 -1.44
C ALA A 87 -5.55 -11.30 -2.51
N ASP A 88 -5.68 -12.63 -2.57
CA ASP A 88 -4.94 -13.46 -3.50
C ASP A 88 -5.25 -13.10 -4.95
N LYS A 89 -4.20 -12.93 -5.76
CA LYS A 89 -4.20 -12.61 -7.20
C LYS A 89 -4.94 -11.33 -7.57
N MET A 90 -5.27 -10.50 -6.59
CA MET A 90 -5.90 -9.21 -6.84
C MET A 90 -4.87 -8.19 -7.32
N ASN A 91 -5.31 -7.30 -8.23
CA ASN A 91 -4.48 -6.26 -8.81
C ASN A 91 -4.57 -4.95 -7.99
N HIS A 92 -3.82 -3.94 -8.41
CA HIS A 92 -3.86 -2.62 -7.80
C HIS A 92 -5.29 -2.05 -7.68
N VAL A 93 -5.66 -1.66 -6.46
CA VAL A 93 -6.96 -1.05 -6.13
C VAL A 93 -8.14 -2.00 -6.44
N TYR A 94 -7.97 -3.32 -6.25
CA TYR A 94 -9.03 -4.29 -6.54
C TYR A 94 -10.44 -4.00 -5.97
N PRO A 95 -10.64 -3.31 -4.83
CA PRO A 95 -11.98 -3.05 -4.30
C PRO A 95 -12.90 -2.21 -5.20
N ILE A 96 -12.39 -1.59 -6.26
CA ILE A 96 -13.23 -0.81 -7.21
C ILE A 96 -13.76 -1.65 -8.38
N TYR A 97 -13.25 -2.86 -8.59
CA TYR A 97 -13.62 -3.66 -9.74
C TYR A 97 -15.01 -4.30 -9.59
N PRO A 98 -15.72 -4.57 -10.70
CA PRO A 98 -17.03 -5.21 -10.66
C PRO A 98 -16.91 -6.74 -10.51
N ILE A 99 -16.24 -7.21 -9.46
CA ILE A 99 -15.98 -8.64 -9.15
C ILE A 99 -16.37 -8.97 -7.70
N GLU A 100 -16.48 -10.25 -7.36
CA GLU A 100 -16.96 -10.69 -6.03
C GLU A 100 -15.93 -10.43 -4.91
N GLU A 101 -14.64 -10.54 -5.23
CA GLU A 101 -13.54 -10.23 -4.32
C GLU A 101 -13.59 -8.74 -3.91
N ALA A 102 -13.92 -7.86 -4.85
CA ALA A 102 -14.08 -6.43 -4.60
C ALA A 102 -15.28 -6.15 -3.69
N LYS A 103 -16.41 -6.83 -3.89
CA LYS A 103 -17.57 -6.72 -2.98
C LYS A 103 -17.22 -7.16 -1.56
N THR A 104 -16.43 -8.22 -1.42
CA THR A 104 -15.96 -8.70 -0.12
C THR A 104 -15.13 -7.62 0.58
N ALA A 105 -14.18 -6.99 -0.13
CA ALA A 105 -13.40 -5.89 0.42
C ALA A 105 -14.26 -4.66 0.75
N GLN A 106 -15.25 -4.32 -0.08
CA GLN A 106 -16.18 -3.23 0.22
C GLN A 106 -16.96 -3.47 1.51
N TYR A 107 -17.44 -4.71 1.76
CA TYR A 107 -18.08 -5.05 3.02
C TYR A 107 -17.13 -4.98 4.21
N GLN A 108 -15.88 -5.43 4.05
CA GLN A 108 -14.84 -5.27 5.08
C GLN A 108 -14.58 -3.79 5.39
N ILE A 109 -14.49 -2.93 4.37
CA ILE A 109 -14.35 -1.48 4.54
C ILE A 109 -15.53 -0.90 5.32
N ILE A 110 -16.77 -1.25 4.95
CA ILE A 110 -17.98 -0.79 5.63
C ILE A 110 -17.96 -1.21 7.11
N ASP A 111 -17.65 -2.47 7.38
CA ASP A 111 -17.57 -3.02 8.74
C ASP A 111 -16.46 -2.34 9.58
N THR A 112 -15.27 -2.13 9.00
CA THR A 112 -14.18 -1.39 9.65
C THR A 112 -14.62 0.02 10.05
N ILE A 113 -15.28 0.75 9.15
CA ILE A 113 -15.76 2.11 9.42
C ILE A 113 -16.83 2.08 10.51
N GLN A 114 -17.80 1.17 10.43
CA GLN A 114 -18.88 1.07 11.41
C GLN A 114 -18.39 0.71 12.80
N LYS A 115 -17.36 -0.13 12.92
CA LYS A 115 -16.74 -0.49 14.23
C LYS A 115 -15.95 0.64 14.87
N ALA A 116 -15.54 1.64 14.10
CA ALA A 116 -14.75 2.77 14.58
C ALA A 116 -15.61 3.88 15.22
N TYR A 117 -16.93 3.84 15.03
CA TYR A 117 -17.93 4.77 15.59
C TYR A 117 -18.85 4.06 16.59
#